data_AF-A0A6L5FT43-F1
#
_entry.id   AF-A0A6L5FT43-F1
#
_cell.length_a   1.000
_cell.length_b   1.000
_cell.length_c   1.000
_cell.angle_alpha   90.00
_cell.angle_beta   90.00
_cell.angle_gamma   90.00
#
_symmetry.space_group_name_H-M   'P 1'
#
loop_
_entity.id
_entity.type
_entity.pdbx_description
1 polymer ?
#
loop_
_entity_poly.entity_id
_entity_poly.type
_entity_poly.pdbx_seq_one_letter_code
_entity_poly.pdbx_strand_id
1 'polypeptide(L)'
;MIATDSGTMGLGGPVRADRSPALGSTTDFVDLVFKVGQPPEKELGGGTYGFGKTISYLMSEASAILVYTRAALDEGYESRLIGVGLGDQYSERGRTFTGRHWWGRRRGEAIEPVINRGADQLAVALGFQEFPEDETGTAIGVIGPRFGDAAPEEAMSFMAEAVMWNFWPKLVPDHRGRRAMRFNFSIDGQKVDVPPLAEHRGLETFADAVRTIRELESGQRGKSTVEDIPLSKSIEIRSKRPDTHLGWLVLNRSFVPLDGITEEEEEDSSIDEDEADSASFQDSRPIGPRTHHVALMRQAELVVEYMEGPTLPSSNIQWAGVFKASSEVDKAFAASEPPTHDAWSPDLVADKRLKRLVNVALRRIRQAIRVEFSGGAFAAPQKDRRPAVVIADALSGLISPARGSGSRSSGGGVGLGPAGDGIGEAARGRRSSSMGPKPQIVQRSVEFEHVDSESRLTLIEFVVQGVRDEGIRVNVSAGVATHDSGTVEKEPPAGEQSTQIVGFRDVSGGQDRLGESLDLDADDAKRPWIVMIRSPREVAISADIRLSPLVVE
;
A
#
# COMPACT_ATOMS: atom_id res chain seq x y z
N MET A 1 -20.92 2.94 14.88
CA MET A 1 -20.80 2.60 13.44
C MET A 1 -20.71 1.09 13.31
N ILE A 2 -21.35 0.46 12.33
CA ILE A 2 -21.28 -0.98 12.09
C ILE A 2 -20.84 -1.22 10.64
N ALA A 3 -19.76 -1.99 10.46
CA ALA A 3 -19.34 -2.50 9.16
C ALA A 3 -19.62 -3.99 9.10
N THR A 4 -20.28 -4.47 8.04
CA THR A 4 -20.71 -5.87 7.91
C THR A 4 -20.33 -6.43 6.56
N ASP A 5 -19.72 -7.61 6.55
CA ASP A 5 -19.63 -8.48 5.39
C ASP A 5 -20.62 -9.64 5.50
N SER A 6 -21.19 -10.04 4.37
CA SER A 6 -22.18 -11.12 4.28
C SER A 6 -21.92 -11.99 3.05
N GLY A 7 -22.31 -13.26 3.13
CA GLY A 7 -21.96 -14.27 2.11
C GLY A 7 -20.48 -14.69 2.13
N THR A 8 -19.79 -14.45 3.24
CA THR A 8 -18.39 -14.86 3.46
C THR A 8 -18.31 -16.02 4.46
N MET A 9 -17.13 -16.47 4.86
CA MET A 9 -16.99 -17.64 5.74
C MET A 9 -17.36 -17.38 7.21
N GLY A 10 -17.43 -16.10 7.64
CA GLY A 10 -17.44 -15.74 9.05
C GLY A 10 -16.15 -16.13 9.79
N LEU A 11 -16.10 -15.88 11.10
CA LEU A 11 -14.93 -16.18 11.93
C LEU A 11 -15.08 -17.53 12.62
N GLY A 12 -14.67 -18.58 11.90
CA GLY A 12 -14.62 -19.96 12.40
C GLY A 12 -13.45 -20.22 13.37
N GLY A 13 -13.30 -21.48 13.76
CA GLY A 13 -12.20 -21.92 14.61
C GLY A 13 -12.48 -21.91 16.11
N PRO A 14 -11.47 -22.13 16.95
CA PRO A 14 -11.64 -22.20 18.40
C PRO A 14 -12.10 -20.85 18.98
N VAL A 15 -12.82 -20.92 20.10
CA VAL A 15 -13.27 -19.72 20.85
C VAL A 15 -12.35 -19.35 22.01
N ARG A 16 -11.20 -20.04 22.12
CA ARG A 16 -10.18 -19.81 23.15
C ARG A 16 -8.79 -19.90 22.56
N ALA A 17 -7.90 -19.00 22.98
CA ALA A 17 -6.50 -18.95 22.55
C ALA A 17 -5.60 -19.99 23.24
N ASP A 18 -6.01 -20.52 24.39
CA ASP A 18 -5.24 -21.49 25.19
C ASP A 18 -5.42 -22.95 24.72
N ARG A 19 -6.16 -23.16 23.62
CA ARG A 19 -6.37 -24.47 23.01
C ARG A 19 -5.64 -24.54 21.69
N SER A 20 -4.77 -25.54 21.55
CA SER A 20 -4.15 -25.83 20.26
C SER A 20 -5.25 -26.22 19.25
N PRO A 21 -5.35 -25.51 18.11
CA PRO A 21 -6.26 -25.92 17.05
C PRO A 21 -5.87 -27.32 16.55
N ALA A 22 -6.86 -28.11 16.13
CA ALA A 22 -6.59 -29.36 15.42
C ALA A 22 -5.81 -29.05 14.13
N LEU A 23 -4.91 -29.95 13.73
CA LEU A 23 -4.08 -29.75 12.54
C LEU A 23 -4.98 -29.50 11.31
N GLY A 24 -4.84 -28.33 10.67
CA GLY A 24 -5.64 -27.94 9.50
C GLY A 24 -6.97 -27.23 9.80
N SER A 25 -7.32 -26.99 11.06
CA SER A 25 -8.51 -26.20 11.43
C SER A 25 -8.26 -24.69 11.31
N THR A 26 -9.31 -23.94 11.01
CA THR A 26 -9.28 -22.48 10.93
C THR A 26 -9.03 -21.85 12.30
N THR A 27 -8.32 -20.73 12.36
CA THR A 27 -8.03 -19.98 13.60
C THR A 27 -8.60 -18.55 13.59
N ASP A 28 -9.45 -18.23 12.60
CA ASP A 28 -9.84 -16.86 12.26
C ASP A 28 -10.44 -16.08 13.44
N PHE A 29 -11.28 -16.72 14.26
CA PHE A 29 -11.83 -16.09 15.46
C PHE A 29 -10.75 -15.70 16.47
N VAL A 30 -9.86 -16.62 16.83
CA VAL A 30 -8.77 -16.34 17.78
C VAL A 30 -7.80 -15.30 17.23
N ASP A 31 -7.49 -15.39 15.94
CA ASP A 31 -6.54 -14.49 15.28
C ASP A 31 -7.06 -13.04 15.20
N LEU A 32 -8.37 -12.84 15.13
CA LEU A 32 -8.97 -11.50 15.18
C LEU A 32 -9.16 -11.02 16.63
N VAL A 33 -9.70 -11.86 17.51
CA VAL A 33 -10.19 -11.45 18.83
C VAL A 33 -9.09 -11.46 19.90
N PHE A 34 -8.19 -12.44 19.87
CA PHE A 34 -7.21 -12.66 20.94
C PHE A 34 -5.77 -12.34 20.53
N LYS A 35 -5.42 -12.46 19.24
CA LYS A 35 -4.07 -12.14 18.74
C LYS A 35 -3.92 -10.70 18.21
N VAL A 36 -4.65 -9.76 18.81
CA VAL A 36 -4.56 -8.34 18.42
C VAL A 36 -3.14 -7.82 18.69
N GLY A 37 -2.47 -7.36 17.63
CA GLY A 37 -1.08 -6.90 17.66
C GLY A 37 -0.02 -7.93 17.24
N GLN A 38 -0.41 -9.13 16.79
CA GLN A 38 0.52 -10.12 16.22
C GLN A 38 0.36 -10.22 14.69
N PRO A 39 1.45 -10.37 13.92
CA PRO A 39 1.36 -10.58 12.46
C PRO A 39 0.67 -11.92 12.13
N PRO A 40 -0.15 -12.01 11.06
CA PRO A 40 -0.89 -13.22 10.72
C PRO A 40 -0.01 -14.34 10.19
N GLU A 41 -0.45 -15.60 10.38
CA GLU A 41 0.26 -16.81 9.93
C GLU A 41 -0.16 -17.30 8.51
N LYS A 42 -1.25 -16.79 7.92
CA LYS A 42 -1.83 -17.31 6.66
C LYS A 42 -1.26 -16.62 5.41
N GLU A 43 -0.78 -17.41 4.44
CA GLU A 43 -0.21 -16.94 3.15
C GLU A 43 -1.18 -16.19 2.21
N LEU A 44 -2.50 -16.20 2.51
CA LEU A 44 -3.55 -15.54 1.72
C LEU A 44 -4.53 -14.72 2.58
N GLY A 45 -4.23 -14.49 3.86
CA GLY A 45 -5.06 -13.68 4.74
C GLY A 45 -4.82 -12.17 4.53
N GLY A 46 -5.90 -11.38 4.46
CA GLY A 46 -5.77 -9.91 4.55
C GLY A 46 -5.23 -9.48 5.91
N GLY A 47 -4.36 -8.47 5.92
CA GLY A 47 -3.82 -7.86 7.14
C GLY A 47 -2.43 -8.35 7.55
N THR A 48 -1.45 -8.31 6.64
CA THR A 48 -0.04 -8.72 6.83
C THR A 48 0.67 -8.05 8.02
N TYR A 49 0.14 -6.91 8.52
CA TYR A 49 0.83 -6.08 9.51
C TYR A 49 0.03 -5.78 10.79
N GLY A 50 -1.16 -6.36 10.98
CA GLY A 50 -1.96 -6.14 12.19
C GLY A 50 -2.64 -4.75 12.31
N PHE A 51 -2.18 -3.73 11.57
CA PHE A 51 -2.75 -2.37 11.57
C PHE A 51 -4.23 -2.31 11.18
N GLY A 52 -4.65 -3.06 10.16
CA GLY A 52 -6.05 -3.09 9.72
C GLY A 52 -7.02 -3.62 10.78
N LYS A 53 -6.53 -4.41 11.75
CA LYS A 53 -7.33 -4.85 12.90
C LYS A 53 -7.40 -3.76 13.98
N THR A 54 -6.29 -3.03 14.17
CA THR A 54 -6.15 -2.01 15.21
C THR A 54 -6.89 -0.71 14.89
N ILE A 55 -7.07 -0.35 13.61
CA ILE A 55 -7.75 0.90 13.22
C ILE A 55 -9.18 1.01 13.78
N SER A 56 -9.91 -0.10 13.89
CA SER A 56 -11.27 -0.11 14.45
C SER A 56 -11.30 0.31 15.92
N TYR A 57 -10.21 0.08 16.67
CA TYR A 57 -10.07 0.54 18.05
C TYR A 57 -9.67 2.01 18.11
N LEU A 58 -8.78 2.47 17.23
CA LEU A 58 -8.37 3.89 17.15
C LEU A 58 -9.54 4.81 16.79
N MET A 59 -10.44 4.33 15.92
CA MET A 59 -11.68 5.03 15.57
C MET A 59 -12.72 5.02 16.71
N SER A 60 -12.52 4.29 17.80
CA SER A 60 -13.44 4.26 18.94
C SER A 60 -13.00 5.23 20.02
N GLU A 61 -13.92 6.04 20.53
CA GLU A 61 -13.71 6.84 21.74
C GLU A 61 -13.37 5.99 22.96
N ALA A 62 -13.97 4.81 23.06
CA ALA A 62 -13.78 3.86 24.14
C ALA A 62 -12.63 2.86 23.89
N SER A 63 -11.91 3.01 22.76
CA SER A 63 -10.95 2.03 22.25
C SER A 63 -11.51 0.60 22.24
N ALA A 64 -12.81 0.47 21.92
CA ALA A 64 -13.55 -0.77 22.06
C ALA A 64 -14.49 -1.03 20.86
N ILE A 65 -14.57 -2.30 20.49
CA ILE A 65 -15.40 -2.80 19.41
C ILE A 65 -16.24 -3.98 19.86
N LEU A 66 -17.32 -4.23 19.12
CA LEU A 66 -18.13 -5.42 19.21
C LEU A 66 -17.92 -6.24 17.95
N VAL A 67 -17.65 -7.53 18.10
CA VAL A 67 -17.49 -8.47 16.98
C VAL A 67 -18.65 -9.47 17.03
N TYR A 68 -19.55 -9.36 16.06
CA TYR A 68 -20.62 -10.31 15.81
C TYR A 68 -20.29 -11.10 14.54
N THR A 69 -20.42 -12.42 14.56
CA THR A 69 -20.09 -13.23 13.38
C THR A 69 -20.91 -14.50 13.37
N ARG A 70 -21.26 -14.96 12.18
CA ARG A 70 -21.84 -16.27 11.96
C ARG A 70 -20.94 -17.06 11.03
N ALA A 71 -20.38 -18.14 11.55
CA ALA A 71 -19.42 -18.96 10.83
C ALA A 71 -20.02 -20.33 10.48
N ALA A 72 -19.68 -20.83 9.29
CA ALA A 72 -19.93 -22.21 8.91
C ALA A 72 -18.85 -23.11 9.55
N LEU A 73 -19.29 -24.12 10.31
CA LEU A 73 -18.49 -25.15 10.95
C LEU A 73 -18.91 -26.53 10.41
N ASP A 74 -18.10 -27.56 10.70
CA ASP A 74 -18.40 -28.94 10.26
C ASP A 74 -19.76 -29.45 10.72
N GLU A 75 -20.24 -28.99 11.88
CA GLU A 75 -21.51 -29.41 12.50
C GLU A 75 -22.68 -28.45 12.23
N GLY A 76 -22.50 -27.43 11.38
CA GLY A 76 -23.53 -26.44 11.05
C GLY A 76 -23.05 -25.00 11.23
N TYR A 77 -23.95 -24.09 11.60
CA TYR A 77 -23.62 -22.68 11.78
C TYR A 77 -23.50 -22.33 13.27
N GLU A 78 -22.53 -21.48 13.62
CA GLU A 78 -22.40 -20.94 14.96
C GLU A 78 -22.30 -19.41 14.90
N SER A 79 -23.28 -18.75 15.53
CA SER A 79 -23.21 -17.31 15.78
C SER A 79 -22.38 -17.03 17.03
N ARG A 80 -21.56 -15.98 17.01
CA ARG A 80 -20.69 -15.58 18.11
C ARG A 80 -20.74 -14.06 18.27
N LEU A 81 -20.81 -13.59 19.51
CA LEU A 81 -20.71 -12.17 19.86
C LEU A 81 -19.72 -11.98 21.02
N ILE A 82 -18.79 -11.04 20.85
CA ILE A 82 -17.82 -10.67 21.88
C ILE A 82 -17.48 -9.17 21.78
N GLY A 83 -17.33 -8.52 22.93
CA GLY A 83 -16.74 -7.19 23.01
C GLY A 83 -15.24 -7.27 23.24
N VAL A 84 -14.48 -6.40 22.59
CA VAL A 84 -13.02 -6.33 22.69
C VAL A 84 -12.60 -4.88 22.92
N GLY A 85 -11.74 -4.65 23.90
CA GLY A 85 -11.16 -3.35 24.22
C GLY A 85 -9.64 -3.43 24.18
N LEU A 86 -9.01 -2.40 23.62
CA LEU A 86 -7.57 -2.28 23.50
C LEU A 86 -7.13 -0.93 24.05
N GLY A 87 -6.57 -0.93 25.26
CA GLY A 87 -5.99 0.24 25.89
C GLY A 87 -4.54 0.01 26.29
N ASP A 88 -3.98 0.97 27.02
CA ASP A 88 -2.61 0.91 27.52
C ASP A 88 -2.44 -0.14 28.62
N GLN A 89 -1.22 -0.65 28.74
CA GLN A 89 -0.83 -1.47 29.88
C GLN A 89 -0.92 -0.64 31.17
N TYR A 90 -1.53 -1.22 32.21
CA TYR A 90 -1.71 -0.53 33.49
C TYR A 90 -1.50 -1.48 34.66
N SER A 91 -1.19 -0.92 35.82
CA SER A 91 -1.00 -1.66 37.07
C SER A 91 -2.09 -1.28 38.06
N GLU A 92 -2.80 -2.27 38.59
CA GLU A 92 -3.81 -2.05 39.64
C GLU A 92 -3.66 -3.12 40.72
N ARG A 93 -3.68 -2.71 42.00
CA ARG A 93 -3.61 -3.62 43.17
C ARG A 93 -2.43 -4.61 43.12
N GLY A 94 -1.27 -4.15 42.63
CA GLY A 94 -0.06 -4.96 42.53
C GLY A 94 -0.08 -6.02 41.43
N ARG A 95 -1.01 -5.91 40.46
CA ARG A 95 -1.05 -6.76 39.27
C ARG A 95 -0.93 -5.89 38.02
N THR A 96 -0.14 -6.36 37.07
CA THR A 96 0.04 -5.73 35.76
C THR A 96 -0.96 -6.32 34.76
N PHE A 97 -1.65 -5.45 34.03
CA PHE A 97 -2.63 -5.81 33.02
C PHE A 97 -2.18 -5.30 31.66
N THR A 98 -2.31 -6.14 30.63
CA THR A 98 -1.83 -5.81 29.28
C THR A 98 -2.65 -4.76 28.52
N GLY A 99 -3.68 -4.16 29.15
CA GLY A 99 -4.61 -3.23 28.50
C GLY A 99 -5.64 -3.88 27.57
N ARG A 100 -5.62 -5.21 27.42
CA ARG A 100 -6.59 -5.96 26.60
C ARG A 100 -7.76 -6.44 27.44
N HIS A 101 -8.97 -6.13 26.97
CA HIS A 101 -10.22 -6.44 27.66
C HIS A 101 -11.17 -7.22 26.76
N TRP A 102 -11.87 -8.19 27.34
CA TRP A 102 -12.89 -8.98 26.64
C TRP A 102 -14.19 -9.00 27.44
N TRP A 103 -15.30 -8.80 26.75
CA TRP A 103 -16.65 -8.90 27.31
C TRP A 103 -17.43 -10.00 26.62
N GLY A 104 -17.86 -10.97 27.39
CA GLY A 104 -18.59 -12.13 26.90
C GLY A 104 -19.07 -12.99 28.06
N ARG A 105 -19.27 -14.26 27.80
CA ARG A 105 -19.66 -15.22 28.82
C ARG A 105 -18.44 -15.68 29.61
N ARG A 106 -18.46 -15.41 30.90
CA ARG A 106 -17.42 -15.90 31.82
C ARG A 106 -17.53 -17.41 32.01
N ARG A 107 -16.42 -18.13 31.81
CA ARG A 107 -16.26 -19.56 32.13
C ARG A 107 -14.99 -19.77 32.95
N GLY A 108 -15.15 -19.82 34.27
CA GLY A 108 -14.03 -19.78 35.22
C GLY A 108 -13.34 -18.42 35.17
N GLU A 109 -12.05 -18.41 34.84
CA GLU A 109 -11.26 -17.19 34.65
C GLU A 109 -11.24 -16.69 33.20
N ALA A 110 -11.67 -17.51 32.24
CA ALA A 110 -11.69 -17.15 30.82
C ALA A 110 -13.00 -16.43 30.43
N ILE A 111 -12.90 -15.56 29.43
CA ILE A 111 -14.03 -14.94 28.76
C ILE A 111 -14.19 -15.59 27.38
N GLU A 112 -15.35 -16.18 27.13
CA GLU A 112 -15.74 -16.78 25.85
C GLU A 112 -16.83 -15.91 25.18
N PRO A 113 -17.00 -15.96 23.85
CA PRO A 113 -18.13 -15.29 23.20
C PRO A 113 -19.48 -15.82 23.72
N VAL A 114 -20.50 -14.97 23.64
CA VAL A 114 -21.88 -15.44 23.64
C VAL A 114 -22.12 -16.16 22.32
N ILE A 115 -22.85 -17.28 22.33
CA ILE A 115 -23.01 -18.16 21.15
C ILE A 115 -24.47 -18.36 20.75
N ASN A 116 -24.68 -18.64 19.46
CA ASN A 116 -25.95 -19.00 18.82
C ASN A 116 -27.05 -17.99 19.17
N ARG A 117 -28.26 -18.46 19.48
CA ARG A 117 -29.42 -17.62 19.81
C ARG A 117 -29.12 -16.52 20.83
N GLY A 118 -28.24 -16.77 21.81
CA GLY A 118 -27.87 -15.75 22.79
C GLY A 118 -27.00 -14.64 22.17
N ALA A 119 -26.14 -14.98 21.21
CA ALA A 119 -25.37 -14.03 20.42
C ALA A 119 -26.29 -13.20 19.54
N ASP A 120 -27.20 -13.85 18.81
CA ASP A 120 -28.11 -13.17 17.86
C ASP A 120 -29.03 -12.19 18.59
N GLN A 121 -29.64 -12.60 19.71
CA GLN A 121 -30.49 -11.73 20.52
C GLN A 121 -29.74 -10.52 21.07
N LEU A 122 -28.51 -10.71 21.55
CA LEU A 122 -27.69 -9.64 22.08
C LEU A 122 -27.18 -8.71 20.95
N ALA A 123 -26.86 -9.26 19.79
CA ALA A 123 -26.43 -8.50 18.62
C ALA A 123 -27.56 -7.57 18.15
N VAL A 124 -28.79 -8.08 18.00
CA VAL A 124 -29.95 -7.26 17.64
C VAL A 124 -30.22 -6.15 18.67
N ALA A 125 -30.13 -6.47 19.97
CA ALA A 125 -30.29 -5.47 21.03
C ALA A 125 -29.22 -4.38 21.00
N LEU A 126 -28.04 -4.66 20.43
CA LEU A 126 -26.92 -3.73 20.27
C LEU A 126 -26.93 -3.02 18.90
N GLY A 127 -27.97 -3.21 18.09
CA GLY A 127 -28.15 -2.52 16.81
C GLY A 127 -27.55 -3.23 15.59
N PHE A 128 -27.06 -4.46 15.76
CA PHE A 128 -26.64 -5.29 14.61
C PHE A 128 -27.86 -5.88 13.88
N GLN A 129 -27.67 -6.18 12.60
CA GLN A 129 -28.58 -7.02 11.86
C GLN A 129 -28.20 -8.50 12.06
N GLU A 130 -29.21 -9.33 12.34
CA GLU A 130 -29.02 -10.79 12.42
C GLU A 130 -28.74 -11.36 11.04
N PHE A 131 -27.84 -12.35 10.95
CA PHE A 131 -27.59 -13.07 9.71
C PHE A 131 -28.75 -14.03 9.40
N PRO A 132 -29.51 -13.82 8.31
CA PRO A 132 -30.68 -14.63 7.98
C PRO A 132 -30.30 -16.06 7.55
N GLU A 133 -31.23 -16.99 7.71
CA GLU A 133 -31.19 -18.34 7.13
C GLU A 133 -29.84 -19.06 7.32
N ASP A 134 -29.11 -19.30 6.24
CA ASP A 134 -27.80 -19.95 6.17
C ASP A 134 -26.68 -18.96 5.77
N GLU A 135 -26.97 -17.65 5.79
CA GLU A 135 -26.01 -16.61 5.50
C GLU A 135 -24.94 -16.51 6.60
N THR A 136 -23.71 -16.37 6.18
CA THR A 136 -22.52 -16.27 7.04
C THR A 136 -21.79 -14.95 6.78
N GLY A 137 -21.05 -14.48 7.77
CA GLY A 137 -20.40 -13.18 7.72
C GLY A 137 -19.88 -12.68 9.06
N THR A 138 -19.39 -11.45 9.06
CA THR A 138 -18.85 -10.75 10.24
C THR A 138 -19.35 -9.32 10.26
N ALA A 139 -19.71 -8.83 11.44
CA ALA A 139 -20.05 -7.46 11.69
C ALA A 139 -19.17 -6.91 12.81
N ILE A 140 -18.52 -5.78 12.56
CA ILE A 140 -17.72 -5.05 13.53
C ILE A 140 -18.46 -3.76 13.88
N GLY A 141 -18.85 -3.64 15.14
CA GLY A 141 -19.43 -2.42 15.71
C GLY A 141 -18.38 -1.60 16.42
N VAL A 142 -18.07 -0.40 15.92
CA VAL A 142 -17.21 0.58 16.58
C VAL A 142 -18.07 1.40 17.55
N ILE A 143 -17.71 1.34 18.83
CA ILE A 143 -18.40 2.05 19.93
C ILE A 143 -17.90 3.49 19.97
N GLY A 144 -18.81 4.46 19.97
CA GLY A 144 -18.44 5.89 19.96
C GLY A 144 -17.47 6.23 18.84
N PRO A 145 -17.85 6.06 17.56
CA PRO A 145 -16.93 6.29 16.45
C PRO A 145 -16.49 7.77 16.41
N ARG A 146 -15.19 8.00 16.26
CA ARG A 146 -14.59 9.32 16.06
C ARG A 146 -14.59 9.65 14.57
N PHE A 147 -15.23 10.76 14.19
CA PHE A 147 -15.24 11.27 12.81
C PHE A 147 -14.44 12.58 12.64
N GLY A 148 -13.67 12.98 13.65
CA GLY A 148 -13.04 14.30 13.68
C GLY A 148 -14.11 15.38 13.79
N ASP A 149 -13.98 16.43 12.98
CA ASP A 149 -14.95 17.53 12.90
C ASP A 149 -16.13 17.27 11.95
N ALA A 150 -16.09 16.15 11.20
CA ALA A 150 -17.13 15.81 10.25
C ALA A 150 -18.42 15.32 10.94
N ALA A 151 -19.57 15.73 10.41
CA ALA A 151 -20.84 15.16 10.80
C ALA A 151 -20.96 13.68 10.34
N PRO A 152 -21.76 12.82 11.01
CA PRO A 152 -21.94 11.44 10.60
C PRO A 152 -22.36 11.26 9.13
N GLU A 153 -23.16 12.18 8.60
CA GLU A 153 -23.62 12.23 7.21
C GLU A 153 -22.48 12.48 6.23
N GLU A 154 -21.58 13.41 6.56
CA GLU A 154 -20.40 13.74 5.78
C GLU A 154 -19.42 12.56 5.81
N ALA A 155 -19.18 11.98 6.99
CA ALA A 155 -18.31 10.83 7.15
C ALA A 155 -18.81 9.60 6.36
N MET A 156 -20.13 9.33 6.37
CA MET A 156 -20.71 8.22 5.60
C MET A 156 -20.61 8.45 4.10
N SER A 157 -20.81 9.69 3.65
CA SER A 157 -20.71 10.04 2.24
C SER A 157 -19.25 9.96 1.76
N PHE A 158 -18.29 10.39 2.59
CA PHE A 158 -16.86 10.17 2.37
C PHE A 158 -16.53 8.67 2.29
N MET A 159 -17.04 7.85 3.20
CA MET A 159 -16.85 6.39 3.16
C MET A 159 -17.40 5.76 1.88
N ALA A 160 -18.56 6.22 1.41
CA ALA A 160 -19.15 5.76 0.16
C ALA A 160 -18.25 6.08 -1.05
N GLU A 161 -17.76 7.32 -1.14
CA GLU A 161 -16.85 7.77 -2.20
C GLU A 161 -15.51 7.01 -2.13
N ALA A 162 -14.93 6.86 -0.95
CA ALA A 162 -13.70 6.09 -0.74
C ALA A 162 -13.88 4.62 -1.18
N VAL A 163 -15.02 4.00 -0.89
CA VAL A 163 -15.33 2.64 -1.38
C VAL A 163 -15.43 2.61 -2.89
N MET A 164 -16.03 3.62 -3.53
CA MET A 164 -16.06 3.70 -4.99
C MET A 164 -14.65 3.73 -5.58
N TRP A 165 -13.77 4.61 -5.08
CA TRP A 165 -12.40 4.72 -5.59
C TRP A 165 -11.52 3.50 -5.30
N ASN A 166 -11.76 2.77 -4.21
CA ASN A 166 -10.92 1.62 -3.85
C ASN A 166 -11.46 0.27 -4.37
N PHE A 167 -12.78 0.15 -4.56
CA PHE A 167 -13.46 -1.12 -4.86
C PHE A 167 -14.30 -1.11 -6.16
N TRP A 168 -14.24 -0.07 -6.99
CA TRP A 168 -14.95 -0.07 -8.28
C TRP A 168 -14.74 -1.32 -9.14
N PRO A 169 -13.58 -2.03 -9.17
CA PRO A 169 -13.45 -3.23 -9.98
C PRO A 169 -14.46 -4.31 -9.56
N LYS A 170 -14.81 -4.37 -8.26
CA LYS A 170 -15.80 -5.31 -7.70
C LYS A 170 -17.23 -4.97 -8.09
N LEU A 171 -17.48 -3.71 -8.44
CA LEU A 171 -18.76 -3.21 -8.91
C LEU A 171 -18.97 -3.46 -10.41
N VAL A 172 -17.91 -3.69 -11.18
CA VAL A 172 -17.98 -4.03 -12.60
C VAL A 172 -18.59 -5.43 -12.77
N PRO A 173 -19.75 -5.56 -13.46
CA PRO A 173 -20.38 -6.87 -13.68
C PRO A 173 -19.51 -7.83 -14.50
N ASP A 174 -19.63 -9.13 -14.25
CA ASP A 174 -19.10 -10.21 -15.10
C ASP A 174 -19.93 -10.37 -16.39
N HIS A 175 -19.53 -11.31 -17.26
CA HIS A 175 -20.24 -11.62 -18.51
C HIS A 175 -21.69 -12.10 -18.31
N ARG A 176 -22.09 -12.45 -17.06
CA ARG A 176 -23.46 -12.84 -16.68
C ARG A 176 -24.20 -11.70 -15.98
N GLY A 177 -23.63 -10.50 -15.94
CA GLY A 177 -24.20 -9.35 -15.24
C GLY A 177 -24.07 -9.39 -13.72
N ARG A 178 -23.29 -10.32 -13.15
CA ARG A 178 -23.13 -10.45 -11.69
C ARG A 178 -21.95 -9.62 -11.21
N ARG A 179 -22.15 -8.86 -10.13
CA ARG A 179 -21.08 -8.12 -9.46
C ARG A 179 -20.38 -9.01 -8.45
N ALA A 180 -19.07 -8.80 -8.27
CA ALA A 180 -18.29 -9.56 -7.29
C ALA A 180 -18.64 -9.15 -5.86
N MET A 181 -18.99 -7.87 -5.66
CA MET A 181 -19.41 -7.33 -4.36
C MET A 181 -20.52 -6.31 -4.54
N ARG A 182 -21.33 -6.13 -3.49
CA ARG A 182 -22.33 -5.08 -3.37
C ARG A 182 -22.05 -4.30 -2.09
N PHE A 183 -22.08 -2.97 -2.16
CA PHE A 183 -21.94 -2.10 -1.01
C PHE A 183 -23.28 -1.42 -0.74
N ASN A 184 -23.63 -1.29 0.53
CA ASN A 184 -24.80 -0.56 0.99
C ASN A 184 -24.36 0.33 2.14
N PHE A 185 -24.85 1.56 2.15
CA PHE A 185 -24.57 2.55 3.19
C PHE A 185 -25.88 3.04 3.77
N SER A 186 -25.92 3.25 5.07
CA SER A 186 -27.10 3.78 5.74
C SER A 186 -26.75 4.53 7.01
N ILE A 187 -27.53 5.55 7.31
CA ILE A 187 -27.47 6.34 8.54
C ILE A 187 -28.84 6.25 9.18
N ASP A 188 -28.89 5.80 10.44
CA ASP A 188 -30.14 5.63 11.20
C ASP A 188 -31.25 4.87 10.42
N GLY A 189 -30.84 3.88 9.64
CA GLY A 189 -31.73 3.06 8.79
C GLY A 189 -32.14 3.69 7.46
N GLN A 190 -31.79 4.95 7.19
CA GLN A 190 -31.98 5.59 5.90
C GLN A 190 -30.81 5.28 4.98
N LYS A 191 -31.08 4.86 3.75
CA LYS A 191 -30.03 4.55 2.78
C LYS A 191 -29.34 5.82 2.30
N VAL A 192 -28.02 5.75 2.18
CA VAL A 192 -27.22 6.75 1.49
C VAL A 192 -27.11 6.34 0.02
N ASP A 193 -27.50 7.24 -0.88
CA ASP A 193 -27.41 7.00 -2.31
C ASP A 193 -25.96 7.07 -2.77
N VAL A 194 -25.53 6.02 -3.48
CA VAL A 194 -24.22 5.98 -4.13
C VAL A 194 -24.47 5.97 -5.64
N PRO A 195 -23.88 6.91 -6.40
CA PRO A 195 -24.02 6.94 -7.84
C PRO A 195 -23.65 5.58 -8.46
N PRO A 196 -24.44 5.06 -9.41
CA PRO A 196 -24.03 3.91 -10.20
C PRO A 196 -22.63 4.13 -10.80
N LEU A 197 -21.81 3.08 -10.87
CA LEU A 197 -20.47 3.17 -11.47
C LEU A 197 -20.48 3.76 -12.90
N ALA A 198 -21.56 3.54 -13.65
CA ALA A 198 -21.74 4.06 -15.00
C ALA A 198 -22.10 5.56 -15.06
N GLU A 199 -22.38 6.18 -13.92
CA GLU A 199 -22.65 7.60 -13.76
C GLU A 199 -21.51 8.28 -12.98
N HIS A 200 -20.57 7.50 -12.44
CA HIS A 200 -19.41 7.99 -11.73
C HIS A 200 -18.35 8.46 -12.71
N ARG A 201 -18.26 9.79 -12.86
CA ARG A 201 -17.24 10.44 -13.68
C ARG A 201 -15.84 9.94 -13.30
N GLY A 202 -15.01 9.69 -14.30
CA GLY A 202 -13.64 9.22 -14.14
C GLY A 202 -13.47 7.69 -14.05
N LEU A 203 -14.46 6.94 -13.53
CA LEU A 203 -14.31 5.49 -13.32
C LEU A 203 -14.70 4.62 -14.52
N GLU A 204 -15.55 5.12 -15.42
CA GLU A 204 -16.02 4.36 -16.60
C GLU A 204 -14.87 3.84 -17.47
N THR A 205 -13.86 4.69 -17.73
CA THR A 205 -12.73 4.33 -18.60
C THR A 205 -11.85 3.25 -17.96
N PHE A 206 -11.74 3.23 -16.63
CA PHE A 206 -11.09 2.15 -15.87
C PHE A 206 -11.93 0.87 -15.88
N ALA A 207 -13.25 0.98 -15.73
CA ALA A 207 -14.17 -0.16 -15.78
C ALA A 207 -14.06 -0.93 -17.09
N ASP A 208 -13.98 -0.22 -18.22
CA ASP A 208 -13.73 -0.82 -19.53
C ASP A 208 -12.38 -1.55 -19.61
N ALA A 209 -11.32 -0.96 -19.05
CA ALA A 209 -10.01 -1.59 -19.03
C ALA A 209 -10.00 -2.90 -18.23
N VAL A 210 -10.69 -2.96 -17.08
CA VAL A 210 -10.87 -4.21 -16.31
C VAL A 210 -11.66 -5.26 -17.08
N ARG A 211 -12.73 -4.87 -17.81
CA ARG A 211 -13.49 -5.82 -18.65
C ARG A 211 -12.58 -6.46 -19.69
N THR A 212 -11.80 -5.66 -20.40
CA THR A 212 -10.81 -6.15 -21.37
C THR A 212 -9.80 -7.10 -20.73
N ILE A 213 -9.30 -6.79 -19.54
CA ILE A 213 -8.38 -7.69 -18.81
C ILE A 213 -9.06 -9.04 -18.49
N ARG A 214 -10.30 -9.03 -17.98
CA ARG A 214 -11.03 -10.26 -17.67
C ARG A 214 -11.26 -11.13 -18.91
N GLU A 215 -11.54 -10.52 -20.06
CA GLU A 215 -11.64 -11.21 -21.34
C GLU A 215 -10.31 -11.87 -21.74
N LEU A 216 -9.20 -11.14 -21.61
CA LEU A 216 -7.84 -11.64 -21.88
C LEU A 216 -7.49 -12.84 -20.97
N GLU A 217 -7.83 -12.78 -19.68
CA GLU A 217 -7.58 -13.87 -18.72
C GLU A 217 -8.43 -15.12 -18.99
N SER A 218 -9.70 -14.93 -19.38
CA SER A 218 -10.64 -16.04 -19.60
C SER A 218 -10.33 -16.90 -20.83
N GLY A 219 -9.40 -16.46 -21.70
CA GLY A 219 -9.12 -17.12 -22.96
C GLY A 219 -10.30 -17.10 -23.96
N GLN A 220 -11.40 -16.38 -23.66
CA GLN A 220 -12.57 -16.19 -24.53
C GLN A 220 -12.27 -15.26 -25.72
N ARG A 221 -11.04 -15.29 -26.23
CA ARG A 221 -10.65 -14.61 -27.46
C ARG A 221 -11.26 -15.36 -28.64
N GLY A 222 -12.43 -14.92 -29.09
CA GLY A 222 -12.83 -15.15 -30.47
C GLY A 222 -11.74 -14.59 -31.40
N LYS A 223 -11.44 -15.29 -32.51
CA LYS A 223 -10.61 -14.77 -33.60
C LYS A 223 -11.33 -13.59 -34.28
N SER A 224 -11.44 -12.44 -33.62
CA SER A 224 -11.86 -11.15 -34.21
C SER A 224 -11.80 -10.05 -33.15
N THR A 225 -11.12 -8.95 -33.49
CA THR A 225 -11.43 -7.55 -33.12
C THR A 225 -11.20 -7.04 -31.69
N VAL A 226 -9.93 -6.91 -31.25
CA VAL A 226 -9.40 -5.74 -30.51
C VAL A 226 -7.88 -5.58 -30.80
N GLU A 227 -7.42 -5.88 -32.02
CA GLU A 227 -6.02 -5.56 -32.38
C GLU A 227 -5.83 -4.10 -32.80
N ASP A 228 -6.91 -3.32 -32.96
CA ASP A 228 -6.88 -1.87 -33.19
C ASP A 228 -8.24 -1.24 -32.83
N ILE A 229 -8.59 -1.14 -31.53
CA ILE A 229 -9.53 -0.07 -31.16
C ILE A 229 -8.66 1.18 -31.04
N PRO A 230 -8.89 2.25 -31.82
CA PRO A 230 -8.00 3.42 -31.85
C PRO A 230 -7.78 4.08 -30.47
N LEU A 231 -8.68 3.79 -29.54
CA LEU A 231 -8.72 4.33 -28.19
C LEU A 231 -8.36 3.31 -27.10
N SER A 232 -8.07 2.04 -27.41
CA SER A 232 -7.73 1.03 -26.38
C SER A 232 -6.53 0.18 -26.80
N LYS A 233 -5.58 0.00 -25.87
CA LYS A 233 -4.36 -0.78 -26.10
C LYS A 233 -4.11 -1.76 -24.96
N SER A 234 -4.02 -3.05 -25.30
CA SER A 234 -3.68 -4.11 -24.36
C SER A 234 -2.21 -4.51 -24.49
N ILE A 235 -1.51 -4.66 -23.37
CA ILE A 235 -0.08 -4.92 -23.28
C ILE A 235 0.17 -6.02 -22.26
N GLU A 236 0.81 -7.09 -22.69
CA GLU A 236 1.26 -8.13 -21.78
C GLU A 236 2.55 -7.70 -21.06
N ILE A 237 2.50 -7.61 -19.73
CA ILE A 237 3.67 -7.29 -18.92
C ILE A 237 4.36 -8.59 -18.51
N ARG A 238 5.53 -8.86 -19.07
CA ARG A 238 6.31 -10.08 -18.79
C ARG A 238 7.67 -9.79 -18.17
N SER A 239 8.23 -10.72 -17.41
CA SER A 239 9.68 -10.77 -17.15
C SER A 239 10.38 -11.56 -18.26
N LYS A 240 11.70 -11.38 -18.46
CA LYS A 240 12.51 -12.19 -19.42
C LYS A 240 13.38 -13.25 -18.74
N ARG A 241 13.72 -13.03 -17.45
CA ARG A 241 14.60 -13.91 -16.67
C ARG A 241 14.18 -13.91 -15.18
N PRO A 242 13.32 -14.85 -14.75
CA PRO A 242 12.64 -15.87 -15.57
C PRO A 242 11.64 -15.25 -16.56
N ASP A 243 11.32 -15.97 -17.64
CA ASP A 243 10.19 -15.60 -18.51
C ASP A 243 8.89 -15.94 -17.76
N THR A 244 8.16 -14.89 -17.38
CA THR A 244 7.01 -15.01 -16.46
C THR A 244 6.00 -13.95 -16.82
N HIS A 245 4.72 -14.34 -16.88
CA HIS A 245 3.62 -13.42 -17.09
C HIS A 245 3.36 -12.66 -15.78
N LEU A 246 3.63 -11.35 -15.75
CA LEU A 246 3.47 -10.54 -14.55
C LEU A 246 2.07 -9.94 -14.43
N GLY A 247 1.35 -9.82 -15.54
CA GLY A 247 0.01 -9.26 -15.59
C GLY A 247 -0.32 -8.60 -16.93
N TRP A 248 -1.55 -8.09 -17.02
CA TRP A 248 -2.04 -7.33 -18.16
C TRP A 248 -2.12 -5.85 -17.83
N LEU A 249 -1.66 -5.01 -18.76
CA LEU A 249 -1.88 -3.57 -18.76
C LEU A 249 -2.82 -3.22 -19.92
N VAL A 250 -3.94 -2.58 -19.63
CA VAL A 250 -4.84 -2.02 -20.65
C VAL A 250 -4.87 -0.51 -20.48
N LEU A 251 -4.67 0.23 -21.57
CA LEU A 251 -4.69 1.69 -21.63
C LEU A 251 -5.84 2.14 -22.53
N ASN A 252 -6.77 2.92 -22.00
CA ASN A 252 -7.93 3.42 -22.70
C ASN A 252 -7.88 4.96 -22.79
N ARG A 253 -8.29 5.51 -23.93
CA ARG A 253 -8.54 6.93 -24.16
C ARG A 253 -10.04 7.18 -24.20
N SER A 254 -10.48 8.30 -23.66
CA SER A 254 -11.88 8.73 -23.71
C SER A 254 -11.96 10.22 -23.99
N PHE A 255 -13.05 10.63 -24.61
CA PHE A 255 -13.34 12.04 -24.88
C PHE A 255 -14.18 12.62 -23.75
N VAL A 256 -13.76 13.78 -23.24
CA VAL A 256 -14.54 14.56 -22.28
C VAL A 256 -15.25 15.68 -23.04
N PRO A 257 -16.58 15.79 -22.97
CA PRO A 257 -17.30 16.93 -23.54
C PRO A 257 -16.78 18.24 -22.94
N LEU A 258 -16.53 19.25 -23.78
CA LEU A 258 -16.02 20.56 -23.33
C LEU A 258 -16.99 21.28 -22.38
N ASP A 259 -18.29 20.98 -22.47
CA ASP A 259 -19.34 21.53 -21.59
C ASP A 259 -19.45 20.76 -20.26
N GLY A 260 -18.65 19.70 -20.09
CA GLY A 260 -18.77 18.76 -18.99
C GLY A 260 -17.94 19.09 -17.76
N ILE A 261 -16.98 20.02 -17.85
CA ILE A 261 -16.21 20.51 -16.71
C ILE A 261 -16.64 21.97 -16.53
N THR A 262 -17.43 22.27 -15.51
CA THR A 262 -17.80 23.66 -15.21
C THR A 262 -16.56 24.40 -14.69
N GLU A 263 -16.47 25.71 -14.92
CA GLU A 263 -15.38 26.54 -14.34
C GLU A 263 -15.32 26.40 -12.81
N GLU A 264 -16.48 26.11 -12.18
CA GLU A 264 -16.60 25.76 -10.76
C GLU A 264 -15.83 24.48 -10.37
N GLU A 265 -15.75 23.45 -11.22
CA GLU A 265 -15.03 22.19 -10.93
C GLU A 265 -13.50 22.29 -11.11
N GLU A 266 -13.00 23.25 -11.90
CA GLU A 266 -11.57 23.55 -11.99
C GLU A 266 -11.12 24.44 -10.81
N GLU A 267 -11.97 25.36 -10.35
CA GLU A 267 -11.73 26.19 -9.15
C GLU A 267 -11.82 25.38 -7.85
N ASP A 268 -12.75 24.42 -7.73
CA ASP A 268 -12.86 23.53 -6.57
C ASP A 268 -11.67 22.55 -6.45
N SER A 269 -10.82 22.44 -7.48
CA SER A 269 -9.60 21.61 -7.47
C SER A 269 -8.32 22.37 -7.08
N SER A 270 -8.38 23.71 -6.93
CA SER A 270 -7.26 24.47 -6.39
C SER A 270 -7.24 24.30 -4.87
N ILE A 271 -6.20 23.61 -4.39
CA ILE A 271 -5.90 23.42 -2.98
C ILE A 271 -5.72 24.81 -2.34
N ASP A 272 -6.70 25.26 -1.55
CA ASP A 272 -6.43 26.29 -0.55
C ASP A 272 -5.63 25.61 0.57
N GLU A 273 -4.31 25.87 0.61
CA GLU A 273 -3.37 25.32 1.60
C GLU A 273 -3.73 25.68 3.06
N ASP A 274 -4.70 26.58 3.27
CA ASP A 274 -5.12 27.13 4.56
C ASP A 274 -6.32 26.39 5.21
N GLU A 275 -6.98 25.43 4.54
CA GLU A 275 -8.15 24.65 5.08
C GLU A 275 -7.87 23.14 5.26
N ALA A 276 -6.61 22.75 5.49
CA ALA A 276 -6.18 21.35 5.59
C ALA A 276 -6.64 20.56 6.85
N ASP A 277 -7.40 21.17 7.77
CA ASP A 277 -7.77 20.56 9.05
C ASP A 277 -9.16 19.88 9.07
N SER A 278 -9.94 19.97 7.99
CA SER A 278 -11.19 19.22 7.85
C SER A 278 -11.08 18.20 6.72
N ALA A 279 -11.41 16.92 7.00
CA ALA A 279 -11.43 15.86 6.00
C ALA A 279 -12.49 16.19 4.93
N SER A 280 -12.09 16.93 3.90
CA SER A 280 -12.98 17.37 2.85
C SER A 280 -13.34 16.18 1.97
N PHE A 281 -14.50 16.24 1.32
CA PHE A 281 -14.92 15.23 0.34
C PHE A 281 -13.88 15.01 -0.77
N GLN A 282 -13.04 16.01 -1.05
CA GLN A 282 -12.02 15.97 -2.09
C GLN A 282 -10.84 15.05 -1.73
N ASP A 283 -10.51 14.89 -0.44
CA ASP A 283 -9.46 13.97 0.02
C ASP A 283 -9.76 12.49 -0.30
N SER A 284 -11.03 12.14 -0.51
CA SER A 284 -11.41 10.78 -0.91
C SER A 284 -11.17 10.48 -2.39
N ARG A 285 -10.92 11.51 -3.22
CA ARG A 285 -10.71 11.39 -4.66
C ARG A 285 -9.21 11.43 -4.97
N PRO A 286 -8.59 10.28 -5.29
CA PRO A 286 -7.16 10.23 -5.59
C PRO A 286 -6.79 10.87 -6.94
N ILE A 287 -7.79 11.23 -7.76
CA ILE A 287 -7.60 11.76 -9.11
C ILE A 287 -8.47 13.00 -9.28
N GLY A 288 -7.88 14.07 -9.82
CA GLY A 288 -8.60 15.30 -10.17
C GLY A 288 -9.65 15.10 -11.28
N PRO A 289 -10.25 16.18 -11.79
CA PRO A 289 -11.38 16.11 -12.74
C PRO A 289 -11.06 15.43 -14.07
N ARG A 290 -9.77 15.28 -14.40
CA ARG A 290 -9.31 14.63 -15.63
C ARG A 290 -8.46 13.41 -15.32
N THR A 291 -8.77 12.30 -15.98
CA THR A 291 -8.00 11.07 -15.79
C THR A 291 -6.77 11.02 -16.71
N HIS A 292 -5.60 10.78 -16.13
CA HIS A 292 -4.35 10.44 -16.80
C HIS A 292 -3.54 9.42 -15.98
N HIS A 293 -4.23 8.38 -15.49
CA HIS A 293 -3.71 7.48 -14.46
C HIS A 293 -3.83 6.01 -14.87
N VAL A 294 -3.01 5.15 -14.25
CA VAL A 294 -3.16 3.70 -14.28
C VAL A 294 -3.54 3.21 -12.88
N ALA A 295 -4.72 2.59 -12.73
CA ALA A 295 -5.08 1.88 -11.52
C ALA A 295 -4.27 0.59 -11.44
N LEU A 296 -3.41 0.49 -10.43
CA LEU A 296 -2.64 -0.72 -10.12
C LEU A 296 -3.46 -1.58 -9.17
N MET A 297 -3.67 -2.85 -9.51
CA MET A 297 -4.45 -3.75 -8.66
C MET A 297 -3.87 -5.16 -8.57
N ARG A 298 -4.11 -5.78 -7.42
CA ARG A 298 -3.82 -7.20 -7.17
C ARG A 298 -4.66 -8.13 -8.06
N GLN A 299 -4.33 -9.43 -8.06
CA GLN A 299 -5.19 -10.43 -8.70
C GLN A 299 -6.60 -10.43 -8.11
N ALA A 300 -6.71 -10.09 -6.82
CA ALA A 300 -7.98 -9.93 -6.12
C ALA A 300 -8.79 -8.70 -6.57
N GLU A 301 -8.36 -7.92 -7.58
CA GLU A 301 -9.07 -6.73 -8.09
C GLU A 301 -9.41 -5.71 -6.99
N LEU A 302 -8.42 -5.47 -6.13
CA LEU A 302 -8.41 -4.36 -5.17
C LEU A 302 -7.40 -3.34 -5.68
N VAL A 303 -7.81 -2.08 -5.79
CA VAL A 303 -6.92 -1.00 -6.20
C VAL A 303 -5.91 -0.76 -5.08
N VAL A 304 -4.63 -0.71 -5.45
CA VAL A 304 -3.52 -0.43 -4.55
C VAL A 304 -3.13 1.04 -4.66
N GLU A 305 -2.91 1.51 -5.89
CA GLU A 305 -2.58 2.93 -6.14
C GLU A 305 -3.09 3.35 -7.53
N TYR A 306 -3.26 4.65 -7.72
CA TYR A 306 -3.44 5.27 -9.03
C TYR A 306 -2.13 5.89 -9.48
N MET A 307 -1.40 5.19 -10.37
CA MET A 307 -0.13 5.67 -10.90
C MET A 307 -0.39 6.78 -11.92
N GLU A 308 0.01 8.00 -11.58
CA GLU A 308 -0.06 9.15 -12.49
C GLU A 308 0.84 8.95 -13.72
N GLY A 309 0.35 9.34 -14.89
CA GLY A 309 1.12 9.43 -16.13
C GLY A 309 1.06 10.83 -16.76
N PRO A 310 1.44 10.98 -18.04
CA PRO A 310 1.49 12.31 -18.67
C PRO A 310 0.09 12.85 -18.99
N THR A 311 -0.09 14.16 -18.85
CA THR A 311 -1.25 14.88 -19.36
C THR A 311 -1.18 14.95 -20.90
N LEU A 312 -2.34 14.99 -21.55
CA LEU A 312 -2.43 15.11 -23.00
C LEU A 312 -2.55 16.59 -23.41
N PRO A 313 -2.00 17.01 -24.57
CA PRO A 313 -2.05 18.41 -25.00
C PRO A 313 -3.47 18.92 -25.27
N SER A 314 -4.39 18.00 -25.61
CA SER A 314 -5.78 18.30 -25.88
C SER A 314 -6.60 18.17 -24.59
N SER A 315 -7.24 19.26 -24.17
CA SER A 315 -8.04 19.31 -22.93
C SER A 315 -9.29 18.41 -22.96
N ASN A 316 -9.77 18.05 -24.15
CA ASN A 316 -10.95 17.24 -24.37
C ASN A 316 -10.66 15.73 -24.46
N ILE A 317 -9.42 15.30 -24.24
CA ILE A 317 -9.01 13.89 -24.27
C ILE A 317 -8.40 13.53 -22.93
N GLN A 318 -8.97 12.51 -22.31
CA GLN A 318 -8.43 11.89 -21.10
C GLN A 318 -8.03 10.45 -21.38
N TRP A 319 -7.26 9.85 -20.48
CA TRP A 319 -6.93 8.44 -20.57
C TRP A 319 -6.89 7.79 -19.19
N ALA A 320 -7.31 6.53 -19.13
CA ALA A 320 -7.25 5.73 -17.92
C ALA A 320 -6.75 4.34 -18.26
N GLY A 321 -5.89 3.79 -17.42
CA GLY A 321 -5.34 2.46 -17.58
C GLY A 321 -5.59 1.58 -16.39
N VAL A 322 -5.53 0.27 -16.59
CA VAL A 322 -5.53 -0.71 -15.50
C VAL A 322 -4.36 -1.65 -15.70
N PHE A 323 -3.58 -1.85 -14.64
CA PHE A 323 -2.69 -2.99 -14.53
C PHE A 323 -3.23 -3.95 -13.48
N LYS A 324 -3.45 -5.20 -13.88
CA LYS A 324 -3.81 -6.30 -12.96
C LYS A 324 -2.65 -7.29 -12.89
N ALA A 325 -2.12 -7.47 -11.68
CA ALA A 325 -1.08 -8.47 -11.41
C ALA A 325 -1.61 -9.88 -11.65
N SER A 326 -0.80 -10.75 -12.28
CA SER A 326 -1.21 -12.13 -12.53
C SER A 326 -1.22 -12.97 -11.26
N SER A 327 -2.05 -14.02 -11.24
CA SER A 327 -2.09 -14.99 -10.13
C SER A 327 -0.75 -15.67 -9.85
N GLU A 328 0.14 -15.81 -10.85
CA GLU A 328 1.46 -16.45 -10.69
C GLU A 328 2.40 -15.64 -9.81
N VAL A 329 2.24 -14.32 -9.77
CA VAL A 329 3.14 -13.40 -9.06
C VAL A 329 2.45 -12.55 -8.00
N ASP A 330 1.16 -12.78 -7.74
CA ASP A 330 0.38 -12.03 -6.75
C ASP A 330 1.04 -12.05 -5.36
N LYS A 331 1.70 -13.16 -4.98
CA LYS A 331 2.51 -13.24 -3.74
C LYS A 331 3.64 -12.21 -3.70
N ALA A 332 4.29 -11.92 -4.83
CA ALA A 332 5.35 -10.93 -4.91
C ALA A 332 4.81 -9.51 -4.72
N PHE A 333 3.65 -9.21 -5.32
CA PHE A 333 2.97 -7.93 -5.19
C PHE A 333 2.42 -7.71 -3.77
N ALA A 334 1.73 -8.70 -3.22
CA ALA A 334 1.24 -8.67 -1.84
C ALA A 334 2.36 -8.48 -0.81
N ALA A 335 3.52 -9.10 -1.02
CA ALA A 335 4.68 -8.92 -0.14
C ALA A 335 5.34 -7.53 -0.26
N SER A 336 5.03 -6.78 -1.32
CA SER A 336 5.55 -5.42 -1.55
C SER A 336 4.62 -4.32 -1.05
N GLU A 337 3.43 -4.68 -0.56
CA GLU A 337 2.48 -3.72 -0.02
C GLU A 337 2.87 -3.33 1.41
N PRO A 338 2.93 -2.03 1.74
CA PRO A 338 3.06 -1.58 3.13
C PRO A 338 1.79 -1.93 3.93
N PRO A 339 1.81 -1.77 5.27
CA PRO A 339 0.63 -1.90 6.12
C PRO A 339 -0.59 -1.09 5.65
N THR A 340 -0.34 0.05 5.01
CA THR A 340 -1.35 0.96 4.48
C THR A 340 -2.01 0.46 3.19
N HIS A 341 -1.43 -0.54 2.51
CA HIS A 341 -1.92 -1.11 1.25
C HIS A 341 -2.15 -0.09 0.12
N ASP A 342 -1.42 1.03 0.13
CA ASP A 342 -1.60 2.20 -0.75
C ASP A 342 -0.53 2.34 -1.84
N ALA A 343 0.45 1.42 -1.87
CA ALA A 343 1.52 1.42 -2.86
C ALA A 343 2.14 0.03 -3.00
N TRP A 344 2.83 -0.20 -4.13
CA TRP A 344 3.79 -1.30 -4.24
C TRP A 344 5.22 -0.80 -4.06
N SER A 345 5.82 -1.16 -2.92
CA SER A 345 7.20 -0.85 -2.59
C SER A 345 8.08 -2.11 -2.65
N PRO A 346 8.81 -2.34 -3.76
CA PRO A 346 9.71 -3.48 -3.88
C PRO A 346 10.78 -3.53 -2.79
N ASP A 347 11.07 -2.40 -2.13
CA ASP A 347 12.09 -2.31 -1.09
C ASP A 347 11.68 -2.98 0.23
N LEU A 348 10.38 -3.17 0.47
CA LEU A 348 9.86 -3.95 1.59
C LEU A 348 10.07 -5.47 1.43
N VAL A 349 10.35 -5.93 0.20
CA VAL A 349 10.44 -7.35 -0.12
C VAL A 349 11.86 -7.89 0.15
N ALA A 350 11.99 -8.72 1.19
CA ALA A 350 13.25 -9.39 1.52
C ALA A 350 13.73 -10.38 0.43
N ASP A 351 12.82 -11.14 -0.17
CA ASP A 351 13.16 -12.09 -1.25
C ASP A 351 13.56 -11.34 -2.53
N LYS A 352 14.83 -11.45 -2.92
CA LYS A 352 15.40 -10.80 -4.11
C LYS A 352 14.72 -11.21 -5.42
N ARG A 353 14.15 -12.41 -5.52
CA ARG A 353 13.41 -12.88 -6.71
C ARG A 353 12.05 -12.19 -6.79
N LEU A 354 11.29 -12.19 -5.69
CA LEU A 354 9.99 -11.51 -5.61
C LEU A 354 10.16 -10.00 -5.86
N LYS A 355 11.14 -9.36 -5.19
CA LYS A 355 11.52 -7.97 -5.40
C LYS A 355 11.81 -7.65 -6.87
N ARG A 356 12.49 -8.55 -7.58
CA ARG A 356 12.80 -8.36 -9.02
C ARG A 356 11.54 -8.37 -9.88
N LEU A 357 10.57 -9.25 -9.60
CA LEU A 357 9.33 -9.34 -10.37
C LEU A 357 8.54 -8.02 -10.30
N VAL A 358 8.36 -7.48 -9.09
CA VAL A 358 7.65 -6.20 -8.88
C VAL A 358 8.39 -5.04 -9.56
N ASN A 359 9.71 -4.95 -9.38
CA ASN A 359 10.53 -3.92 -10.05
C ASN A 359 10.43 -3.98 -11.58
N VAL A 360 10.45 -5.18 -12.15
CA VAL A 360 10.33 -5.37 -13.61
C VAL A 360 8.94 -4.95 -14.09
N ALA A 361 7.88 -5.30 -13.36
CA ALA A 361 6.51 -4.92 -13.69
C ALA A 361 6.36 -3.39 -13.69
N LEU A 362 6.65 -2.72 -12.57
CA LEU A 362 6.52 -1.26 -12.43
C LEU A 362 7.33 -0.50 -13.49
N ARG A 363 8.56 -0.94 -13.76
CA ARG A 363 9.38 -0.33 -14.83
C ARG A 363 8.74 -0.49 -16.21
N ARG A 364 8.19 -1.66 -16.52
CA ARG A 364 7.57 -1.94 -17.82
C ARG A 364 6.24 -1.21 -17.99
N ILE A 365 5.46 -1.05 -16.94
CA ILE A 365 4.24 -0.24 -16.94
C ILE A 365 4.60 1.21 -17.29
N ARG A 366 5.55 1.83 -16.57
CA ARG A 366 6.02 3.19 -16.88
C ARG A 366 6.58 3.32 -18.29
N GLN A 367 7.32 2.32 -18.78
CA GLN A 367 7.81 2.30 -20.16
C GLN A 367 6.67 2.24 -21.17
N ALA A 368 5.65 1.41 -20.93
CA ALA A 368 4.49 1.29 -21.80
C ALA A 368 3.69 2.60 -21.87
N ILE A 369 3.42 3.22 -20.72
CA ILE A 369 2.78 4.55 -20.64
C ILE A 369 3.59 5.57 -21.44
N ARG A 370 4.91 5.64 -21.22
CA ARG A 370 5.77 6.58 -21.95
C ARG A 370 5.69 6.37 -23.45
N VAL A 371 5.82 5.13 -23.93
CA VAL A 371 5.77 4.81 -25.36
C VAL A 371 4.40 5.17 -25.96
N GLU A 372 3.32 4.94 -25.22
CA GLU A 372 1.96 5.22 -25.68
C GLU A 372 1.64 6.71 -25.75
N PHE A 373 2.19 7.50 -24.83
CA PHE A 373 1.89 8.92 -24.69
C PHE A 373 3.12 9.82 -24.89
N SER A 374 4.10 9.37 -25.69
CA SER A 374 5.37 10.08 -25.95
C SER A 374 5.24 11.49 -26.55
N GLY A 375 4.02 11.90 -26.95
CA GLY A 375 3.71 13.26 -27.42
C GLY A 375 2.97 14.15 -26.40
N GLY A 376 2.61 13.63 -25.22
CA GLY A 376 2.07 14.42 -24.11
C GLY A 376 3.18 15.12 -23.35
N ALA A 377 3.03 16.42 -23.10
CA ALA A 377 3.95 17.13 -22.23
C ALA A 377 3.63 16.78 -20.77
N PHE A 378 4.64 16.52 -19.94
CA PHE A 378 4.49 16.62 -18.48
C PHE A 378 4.43 18.11 -18.16
N ALA A 379 3.27 18.77 -18.35
CA ALA A 379 3.21 20.23 -18.34
C ALA A 379 2.18 20.78 -17.35
N ALA A 380 2.67 21.78 -16.61
CA ALA A 380 1.96 22.76 -15.80
C ALA A 380 0.91 23.56 -16.63
N PRO A 381 -0.05 24.26 -15.99
CA PRO A 381 -1.24 24.76 -16.67
C PRO A 381 -0.92 25.94 -17.58
N GLN A 382 -1.43 25.92 -18.81
CA GLN A 382 -1.45 27.11 -19.66
C GLN A 382 -2.69 27.18 -20.57
N LYS A 383 -3.26 28.39 -20.63
CA LYS A 383 -4.52 28.77 -21.30
C LYS A 383 -4.40 28.92 -22.82
N ASP A 384 -5.56 28.69 -23.45
CA ASP A 384 -6.02 29.05 -24.80
C ASP A 384 -5.47 28.30 -26.03
N ARG A 385 -6.31 27.42 -26.59
CA ARG A 385 -6.18 26.90 -27.96
C ARG A 385 -7.52 26.86 -28.72
N ARG A 386 -7.45 27.18 -30.02
CA ARG A 386 -8.59 27.38 -30.93
C ARG A 386 -9.22 26.05 -31.41
N PRO A 387 -10.54 26.00 -31.71
CA PRO A 387 -11.30 24.75 -31.93
C PRO A 387 -10.85 23.85 -33.10
N ALA A 388 -10.33 24.40 -34.20
CA ALA A 388 -9.91 23.59 -35.35
C ALA A 388 -8.59 22.83 -35.12
N VAL A 389 -7.73 23.34 -34.24
CA VAL A 389 -6.47 22.66 -33.83
C VAL A 389 -6.79 21.49 -32.90
N VAL A 390 -7.85 21.61 -32.09
CA VAL A 390 -8.31 20.56 -31.17
C VAL A 390 -8.80 19.31 -31.93
N ILE A 391 -9.50 19.49 -33.05
CA ILE A 391 -9.95 18.35 -33.90
C ILE A 391 -8.75 17.71 -34.62
N ALA A 392 -7.77 18.51 -35.07
CA ALA A 392 -6.57 18.01 -35.72
C ALA A 392 -5.65 17.24 -34.74
N ASP A 393 -5.50 17.69 -33.50
CA ASP A 393 -4.75 16.98 -32.45
C ASP A 393 -5.47 15.67 -32.04
N ALA A 394 -6.81 15.68 -31.94
CA ALA A 394 -7.61 14.48 -31.68
C ALA A 394 -7.49 13.42 -32.79
N LEU A 395 -7.42 13.86 -34.06
CA LEU A 395 -7.17 12.98 -35.21
C LEU A 395 -5.71 12.54 -35.32
N SER A 396 -4.76 13.39 -34.91
CA SER A 396 -3.33 13.06 -34.92
C SER A 396 -3.00 11.93 -33.93
N GLY A 397 -3.71 11.83 -32.81
CA GLY A 397 -3.57 10.73 -31.85
C GLY A 397 -4.08 9.37 -32.37
N LEU A 398 -4.87 9.36 -33.44
CA LEU A 398 -5.39 8.15 -34.09
C LEU A 398 -4.48 7.63 -35.23
N ILE A 399 -3.48 8.41 -35.64
CA ILE A 399 -2.56 8.08 -36.74
C ILE A 399 -1.28 7.47 -36.15
N SER A 400 -1.20 6.14 -36.08
CA SER A 400 0.08 5.45 -35.86
C SER A 400 0.97 5.62 -37.10
N PRO A 401 2.27 5.96 -36.98
CA PRO A 401 3.14 6.04 -38.14
C PRO A 401 3.41 4.61 -38.65
N ALA A 402 2.82 4.28 -39.79
CA ALA A 402 3.19 3.08 -40.55
C ALA A 402 4.70 3.12 -40.84
N ARG A 403 5.44 2.08 -40.44
CA ARG A 403 6.86 1.90 -40.79
C ARG A 403 7.00 1.77 -42.31
N GLY A 404 7.32 2.87 -42.97
CA GLY A 404 7.68 2.92 -44.38
C GLY A 404 9.16 2.55 -44.59
N SER A 405 9.38 1.48 -45.34
CA SER A 405 10.68 1.07 -45.88
C SER A 405 11.06 1.95 -47.08
N GLY A 406 12.29 2.51 -47.03
CA GLY A 406 13.10 2.83 -48.22
C GLY A 406 12.93 4.20 -48.89
N SER A 407 13.99 5.00 -48.93
CA SER A 407 14.77 5.28 -50.15
C SER A 407 15.79 6.41 -49.92
N ARG A 408 16.99 6.22 -50.46
CA ARG A 408 18.07 7.21 -50.55
C ARG A 408 17.69 8.30 -51.57
N SER A 409 18.10 9.54 -51.32
CA SER A 409 18.48 10.47 -52.37
C SER A 409 19.63 11.36 -51.91
N SER A 410 20.78 11.10 -52.51
CA SER A 410 21.93 11.99 -52.66
C SER A 410 21.58 13.29 -53.39
N GLY A 411 22.25 14.40 -53.06
CA GLY A 411 22.25 15.58 -53.94
C GLY A 411 22.81 16.87 -53.33
N GLY A 412 24.15 16.99 -53.36
CA GLY A 412 25.00 18.19 -53.52
C GLY A 412 24.53 19.62 -53.16
N GLY A 413 25.34 20.30 -52.33
CA GLY A 413 26.44 21.11 -52.85
C GLY A 413 26.40 22.65 -52.76
N VAL A 414 27.38 23.18 -52.00
CA VAL A 414 28.35 24.29 -52.31
C VAL A 414 28.11 25.73 -51.78
N GLY A 415 29.13 26.24 -51.06
CA GLY A 415 29.55 27.66 -50.97
C GLY A 415 30.05 28.11 -49.57
N LEU A 416 31.27 27.80 -49.09
CA LEU A 416 32.59 28.49 -49.24
C LEU A 416 32.79 29.88 -48.56
N GLY A 417 33.41 29.85 -47.35
CA GLY A 417 34.58 30.66 -46.89
C GLY A 417 34.39 32.09 -46.32
N PRO A 418 35.36 32.65 -45.54
CA PRO A 418 36.71 32.14 -45.23
C PRO A 418 37.08 32.07 -43.72
N ALA A 419 38.27 31.51 -43.48
CA ALA A 419 38.93 31.28 -42.20
C ALA A 419 39.56 32.55 -41.58
N GLY A 420 39.67 32.54 -40.25
CA GLY A 420 40.53 33.42 -39.45
C GLY A 420 41.07 32.66 -38.24
N ASP A 421 42.39 32.52 -38.19
CA ASP A 421 43.18 31.87 -37.14
C ASP A 421 43.04 32.54 -35.76
N GLY A 422 43.07 31.71 -34.71
CA GLY A 422 43.13 32.15 -33.32
C GLY A 422 43.37 30.95 -32.40
N ILE A 423 44.63 30.53 -32.28
CA ILE A 423 45.08 29.45 -31.40
C ILE A 423 45.21 29.98 -29.97
N GLY A 424 44.58 29.29 -29.01
CA GLY A 424 45.16 29.07 -27.67
C GLY A 424 44.42 29.63 -26.47
N GLU A 425 43.48 28.86 -25.90
CA GLU A 425 43.64 28.35 -24.52
C GLU A 425 42.61 27.24 -24.24
N ALA A 426 43.11 26.02 -24.07
CA ALA A 426 42.31 24.85 -23.77
C ALA A 426 41.90 24.87 -22.29
N ALA A 427 40.69 25.37 -22.00
CA ALA A 427 40.04 25.14 -20.73
C ALA A 427 39.66 23.65 -20.64
N ARG A 428 40.51 22.88 -19.93
CA ARG A 428 40.27 21.49 -19.59
C ARG A 428 38.90 21.36 -18.92
N GLY A 429 37.97 20.73 -19.64
CA GLY A 429 36.75 20.19 -19.07
C GLY A 429 37.10 19.30 -17.88
N ARG A 430 36.62 19.72 -16.71
CA ARG A 430 36.69 18.98 -15.46
C ARG A 430 35.93 17.66 -15.68
N ARG A 431 36.67 16.58 -15.94
CA ARG A 431 36.15 15.22 -15.99
C ARG A 431 35.40 14.97 -14.67
N SER A 432 34.09 14.78 -14.72
CA SER A 432 33.37 14.21 -13.58
C SER A 432 33.93 12.81 -13.38
N SER A 433 34.62 12.60 -12.26
CA SER A 433 35.04 11.29 -11.80
C SER A 433 33.82 10.36 -11.76
N SER A 434 34.02 9.13 -12.24
CA SER A 434 33.04 8.06 -12.14
C SER A 434 32.52 7.95 -10.71
N MET A 435 31.23 8.25 -10.48
CA MET A 435 30.59 7.92 -9.22
C MET A 435 30.54 6.39 -9.10
N GLY A 436 31.52 5.82 -8.38
CA GLY A 436 31.40 4.47 -7.83
C GLY A 436 30.16 4.38 -6.92
N PRO A 437 29.69 3.15 -6.64
CA PRO A 437 28.49 2.92 -5.84
C PRO A 437 28.53 3.70 -4.52
N LYS A 438 27.40 4.30 -4.12
CA LYS A 438 27.28 5.00 -2.84
C LYS A 438 27.42 3.99 -1.70
N PRO A 439 28.06 4.36 -0.57
CA PRO A 439 28.09 3.52 0.62
C PRO A 439 26.68 3.14 1.08
N GLN A 440 26.45 1.87 1.39
CA GLN A 440 25.15 1.35 1.83
C GLN A 440 25.34 0.33 2.96
N ILE A 441 24.46 0.39 3.97
CA ILE A 441 24.39 -0.61 5.04
C ILE A 441 23.55 -1.78 4.55
N VAL A 442 24.08 -2.99 4.69
CA VAL A 442 23.37 -4.24 4.44
C VAL A 442 23.23 -4.94 5.79
N GLN A 443 22.06 -4.80 6.42
CA GLN A 443 21.71 -5.57 7.61
C GLN A 443 21.57 -7.05 7.22
N ARG A 444 22.14 -7.95 8.03
CA ARG A 444 22.19 -9.39 7.78
C ARG A 444 21.25 -10.16 8.70
N SER A 445 21.24 -9.85 9.99
CA SER A 445 20.46 -10.57 11.00
C SER A 445 20.15 -9.68 12.20
N VAL A 446 19.16 -10.10 12.99
CA VAL A 446 18.86 -9.54 14.31
C VAL A 446 18.69 -10.72 15.25
N GLU A 447 19.48 -10.76 16.31
CA GLU A 447 19.44 -11.80 17.34
C GLU A 447 19.23 -11.18 18.72
N PHE A 448 18.76 -12.00 19.66
CA PHE A 448 18.50 -11.57 21.03
C PHE A 448 19.22 -12.49 22.02
N GLU A 449 20.02 -11.91 22.91
CA GLU A 449 20.67 -12.62 24.01
C GLU A 449 20.07 -12.17 25.35
N HIS A 450 19.77 -13.15 26.21
CA HIS A 450 19.30 -12.87 27.57
C HIS A 450 20.48 -12.47 28.44
N VAL A 451 20.40 -11.31 29.08
CA VAL A 451 21.43 -10.84 30.03
C VAL A 451 21.03 -11.23 31.46
N ASP A 452 19.79 -10.91 31.84
CA ASP A 452 19.19 -11.20 33.15
C ASP A 452 17.66 -11.34 33.01
N SER A 453 16.91 -11.36 34.13
CA SER A 453 15.44 -11.50 34.10
C SER A 453 14.73 -10.28 33.49
N GLU A 454 15.35 -9.10 33.52
CA GLU A 454 14.75 -7.81 33.18
C GLU A 454 15.32 -7.22 31.88
N SER A 455 16.55 -7.60 31.48
CA SER A 455 17.30 -7.06 30.35
C SER A 455 17.58 -8.09 29.25
N ARG A 456 17.55 -7.62 28.00
CA ARG A 456 18.06 -8.34 26.82
C ARG A 456 19.08 -7.50 26.05
N LEU A 457 19.96 -8.19 25.33
CA LEU A 457 20.80 -7.62 24.28
C LEU A 457 20.14 -7.89 22.93
N THR A 458 19.96 -6.84 22.14
CA THR A 458 19.64 -6.93 20.72
C THR A 458 20.94 -6.81 19.93
N LEU A 459 21.23 -7.81 19.11
CA LEU A 459 22.42 -7.93 18.30
C LEU A 459 22.04 -7.75 16.83
N ILE A 460 22.42 -6.63 16.21
CA ILE A 460 22.10 -6.36 14.80
C ILE A 460 23.38 -6.52 13.99
N GLU A 461 23.46 -7.57 13.16
CA GLU A 461 24.58 -7.80 12.25
C GLU A 461 24.42 -6.96 10.98
N PHE A 462 25.46 -6.26 10.56
CA PHE A 462 25.49 -5.46 9.35
C PHE A 462 26.86 -5.50 8.66
N VAL A 463 26.88 -5.16 7.36
CA VAL A 463 28.09 -4.91 6.56
C VAL A 463 27.91 -3.60 5.81
N VAL A 464 28.98 -2.83 5.61
CA VAL A 464 28.94 -1.62 4.78
C VAL A 464 29.56 -1.90 3.41
N GLN A 465 28.77 -1.74 2.35
CA GLN A 465 29.23 -1.92 0.97
C GLN A 465 29.45 -0.58 0.29
N GLY A 466 30.34 -0.52 -0.70
CA GLY A 466 30.58 0.70 -1.48
C GLY A 466 31.40 1.78 -0.77
N VAL A 467 32.10 1.42 0.31
CA VAL A 467 33.05 2.31 1.00
C VAL A 467 34.30 2.51 0.13
N ARG A 468 34.74 3.76 0.00
CA ARG A 468 35.96 4.16 -0.71
C ARG A 468 37.15 4.20 0.26
N ASP A 469 38.36 4.42 -0.26
CA ASP A 469 39.60 4.42 0.53
C ASP A 469 39.58 5.40 1.72
N GLU A 470 38.75 6.43 1.67
CA GLU A 470 38.56 7.45 2.72
C GLU A 470 37.84 6.92 3.99
N GLY A 471 37.33 5.69 3.96
CA GLY A 471 36.59 5.07 5.07
C GLY A 471 35.20 5.67 5.31
N ILE A 472 34.51 5.22 6.36
CA ILE A 472 33.16 5.66 6.71
C ILE A 472 32.94 5.58 8.23
N ARG A 473 32.16 6.51 8.77
CA ARG A 473 31.66 6.45 10.16
C ARG A 473 30.26 5.89 10.18
N VAL A 474 30.04 4.90 11.04
CA VAL A 474 28.73 4.33 11.35
C VAL A 474 28.26 4.97 12.66
N ASN A 475 27.07 5.58 12.67
CA ASN A 475 26.45 6.14 13.86
C ASN A 475 25.16 5.36 14.15
N VAL A 476 24.94 5.01 15.41
CA VAL A 476 23.75 4.28 15.83
C VAL A 476 22.97 5.15 16.80
N SER A 477 21.65 5.17 16.64
CA SER A 477 20.73 5.69 17.65
C SER A 477 19.68 4.63 17.95
N ALA A 478 19.33 4.47 19.22
CA ALA A 478 18.34 3.49 19.64
C ALA A 478 17.46 4.07 20.75
N GLY A 479 16.20 3.63 20.81
CA GLY A 479 15.25 4.02 21.85
C GLY A 479 14.04 3.11 21.87
N VAL A 480 13.13 3.38 22.79
CA VAL A 480 11.89 2.62 22.92
C VAL A 480 10.94 2.99 21.78
N ALA A 481 10.37 1.99 21.12
CA ALA A 481 9.40 2.21 20.06
C ALA A 481 8.06 2.64 20.68
N THR A 482 7.67 3.89 20.48
CA THR A 482 6.34 4.40 20.81
C THR A 482 5.41 4.33 19.59
N HIS A 483 4.11 4.36 19.85
CA HIS A 483 3.07 4.05 18.85
C HIS A 483 2.90 5.10 17.74
N ASP A 484 3.55 6.27 17.83
CA ASP A 484 3.41 7.37 16.87
C ASP A 484 4.74 7.74 16.18
N SER A 485 4.68 7.75 14.84
CA SER A 485 5.49 8.59 13.95
C SER A 485 7.02 8.52 14.02
N GLY A 486 7.67 7.36 13.93
CA GLY A 486 9.11 7.28 13.53
C GLY A 486 10.12 8.09 14.37
N THR A 487 9.72 8.66 15.50
CA THR A 487 10.53 9.43 16.43
C THR A 487 11.02 8.51 17.54
N VAL A 488 12.33 8.47 17.71
CA VAL A 488 12.97 7.70 18.78
C VAL A 488 12.89 8.50 20.07
N GLU A 489 12.05 8.08 21.01
CA GLU A 489 12.03 8.67 22.36
C GLU A 489 13.26 8.16 23.14
N LYS A 490 14.18 9.08 23.43
CA LYS A 490 15.46 8.79 24.08
C LYS A 490 15.38 8.80 25.61
N GLU A 491 14.35 9.43 26.18
CA GLU A 491 14.19 9.57 27.63
C GLU A 491 13.11 8.62 28.13
N PRO A 492 13.43 7.65 29.01
CA PRO A 492 12.44 6.74 29.57
C PRO A 492 11.54 7.46 30.61
N PRO A 493 10.35 6.92 30.89
CA PRO A 493 9.55 7.34 32.05
C PRO A 493 10.36 7.27 33.35
N ALA A 494 10.03 8.14 34.31
CA ALA A 494 10.76 8.25 35.57
C ALA A 494 10.78 6.93 36.36
N GLY A 495 11.93 6.25 36.39
CA GLY A 495 12.18 5.05 37.21
C GLY A 495 12.52 3.76 36.44
N GLU A 496 12.50 3.76 35.09
CA GLU A 496 12.81 2.58 34.28
C GLU A 496 14.22 2.58 33.65
N GLN A 497 14.76 1.39 33.37
CA GLN A 497 16.05 1.22 32.70
C GLN A 497 15.95 1.66 31.22
N SER A 498 16.78 2.62 30.82
CA SER A 498 16.83 3.13 29.43
C SER A 498 17.42 2.11 28.44
N THR A 499 16.99 2.20 27.18
CA THR A 499 17.69 1.55 26.06
C THR A 499 19.09 2.16 25.92
N GLN A 500 20.14 1.33 25.87
CA GLN A 500 21.53 1.77 25.81
C GLN A 500 22.27 1.06 24.68
N ILE A 501 22.95 1.83 23.82
CA ILE A 501 23.90 1.26 22.86
C ILE A 501 25.16 0.88 23.61
N VAL A 502 25.50 -0.40 23.62
CA VAL A 502 26.68 -0.94 24.32
C VAL A 502 27.93 -0.75 23.48
N GLY A 503 27.85 -1.04 22.18
CA GLY A 503 28.99 -0.95 21.27
C GLY A 503 28.88 -1.87 20.06
N PHE A 504 30.01 -2.11 19.41
CA PHE A 504 30.13 -2.88 18.19
C PHE A 504 31.09 -4.06 18.38
N ARG A 505 30.79 -5.20 17.76
CA ARG A 505 31.61 -6.43 17.79
C ARG A 505 31.92 -6.86 16.36
N ASP A 506 33.19 -7.13 16.06
CA ASP A 506 33.58 -7.77 14.80
C ASP A 506 33.30 -9.27 14.88
N VAL A 507 32.46 -9.77 13.98
CA VAL A 507 32.07 -11.20 13.90
C VAL A 507 33.28 -12.09 13.56
N SER A 508 34.32 -11.52 12.96
CA SER A 508 35.55 -12.20 12.57
C SER A 508 36.51 -12.47 13.76
N GLY A 509 36.15 -12.05 14.98
CA GLY A 509 36.90 -12.36 16.21
C GLY A 509 37.71 -11.20 16.79
N GLY A 510 37.20 -9.96 16.71
CA GLY A 510 37.83 -8.77 17.28
C GLY A 510 37.39 -8.43 18.70
N GLN A 511 38.06 -7.46 19.34
CA GLN A 511 37.60 -6.87 20.61
C GLN A 511 36.36 -5.99 20.39
N ASP A 512 35.44 -6.02 21.35
CA ASP A 512 34.27 -5.13 21.38
C ASP A 512 34.71 -3.67 21.47
N ARG A 513 34.14 -2.81 20.61
CA ARG A 513 34.35 -1.37 20.60
C ARG A 513 33.14 -0.69 21.22
N LEU A 514 33.30 -0.09 22.40
CA LEU A 514 32.21 0.55 23.13
C LEU A 514 31.84 1.91 22.51
N GLY A 515 30.56 2.28 22.56
CA GLY A 515 30.05 3.59 22.14
C GLY A 515 29.00 3.55 21.03
N GLU A 516 28.47 4.72 20.67
CA GLU A 516 27.36 4.90 19.72
C GLU A 516 27.81 5.05 18.26
N SER A 517 29.13 5.14 18.03
CA SER A 517 29.72 5.31 16.69
C SER A 517 30.92 4.39 16.46
N LEU A 518 31.12 4.00 15.21
CA LEU A 518 32.22 3.14 14.77
C LEU A 518 32.83 3.66 13.47
N ASP A 519 34.14 3.93 13.51
CA ASP A 519 34.91 4.30 12.32
C ASP A 519 35.48 3.05 11.64
N LEU A 520 35.24 2.93 10.34
CA LEU A 520 35.63 1.80 9.50
C LEU A 520 36.45 2.29 8.31
N ASP A 521 37.61 1.68 8.10
CA ASP A 521 38.31 1.81 6.80
C ASP A 521 37.61 0.97 5.71
N ALA A 522 38.10 1.08 4.47
CA ALA A 522 37.49 0.39 3.33
C ALA A 522 37.50 -1.15 3.43
N ASP A 523 38.41 -1.74 4.20
CA ASP A 523 38.55 -3.19 4.34
C ASP A 523 37.78 -3.72 5.54
N ASP A 524 37.78 -3.01 6.66
CA ASP A 524 36.95 -3.29 7.82
C ASP A 524 35.46 -3.11 7.53
N ALA A 525 35.10 -2.16 6.66
CA ALA A 525 33.71 -1.97 6.20
C ALA A 525 33.10 -3.19 5.51
N LYS A 526 33.93 -3.99 4.83
CA LYS A 526 33.50 -5.20 4.10
C LYS A 526 33.25 -6.40 5.03
N ARG A 527 33.68 -6.30 6.29
CA ARG A 527 33.51 -7.37 7.29
C ARG A 527 32.16 -7.24 8.01
N PRO A 528 31.59 -8.34 8.51
CA PRO A 528 30.38 -8.31 9.33
C PRO A 528 30.66 -7.77 10.73
N TRP A 529 29.84 -6.79 11.13
CA TRP A 529 29.85 -6.15 12.44
C TRP A 529 28.49 -6.34 13.12
N ILE A 530 28.50 -6.52 14.44
CA ILE A 530 27.29 -6.56 15.27
C ILE A 530 27.23 -5.28 16.09
N VAL A 531 26.14 -4.51 16.01
CA VAL A 531 25.84 -3.53 17.06
C VAL A 531 25.06 -4.19 18.19
N MET A 532 25.45 -3.88 19.42
CA MET A 532 24.88 -4.44 20.64
C MET A 532 24.08 -3.37 21.36
N ILE A 533 22.79 -3.60 21.55
CA ILE A 533 21.87 -2.65 22.20
C ILE A 533 21.23 -3.35 23.40
N ARG A 534 21.45 -2.82 24.61
CA ARG A 534 20.80 -3.30 25.83
C ARG A 534 19.44 -2.62 25.98
N SER A 535 18.42 -3.39 26.28
CA SER A 535 17.05 -2.90 26.46
C SER A 535 16.27 -3.75 27.45
N PRO A 536 15.18 -3.24 28.05
CA PRO A 536 14.25 -4.05 28.83
C PRO A 536 13.67 -5.19 27.99
N ARG A 537 13.42 -6.33 28.63
CA ARG A 537 13.06 -7.59 27.95
C ARG A 537 11.72 -7.53 27.20
N GLU A 538 10.77 -6.78 27.74
CA GLU A 538 9.38 -6.70 27.22
C GLU A 538 9.12 -5.47 26.34
N VAL A 539 10.17 -4.69 26.04
CA VAL A 539 10.03 -3.42 25.31
C VAL A 539 10.52 -3.55 23.88
N ALA A 540 9.69 -3.13 22.92
CA ALA A 540 10.10 -3.00 21.53
C ALA A 540 11.07 -1.81 21.38
N ILE A 541 12.19 -2.02 20.68
CA ILE A 541 13.17 -0.96 20.43
C ILE A 541 13.22 -0.62 18.95
N SER A 542 13.43 0.65 18.65
CA SER A 542 13.79 1.14 17.32
C SER A 542 15.28 1.46 17.31
N ALA A 543 15.99 1.06 16.25
CA ALA A 543 17.40 1.33 16.06
C ALA A 543 17.65 1.85 14.63
N ASP A 544 18.29 3.01 14.52
CA ASP A 544 18.65 3.64 13.25
C ASP A 544 20.18 3.66 13.13
N ILE A 545 20.71 3.07 12.06
CA ILE A 545 22.13 3.00 11.74
C ILE A 545 22.39 3.89 10.53
N ARG A 546 23.22 4.93 10.69
CA ARG A 546 23.54 5.91 9.64
C ARG A 546 25.00 5.88 9.25
N LEU A 547 25.28 6.18 7.98
CA LEU A 547 26.61 6.40 7.48
C LEU A 547 26.89 7.89 7.36
N SER A 548 28.03 8.33 7.88
CA SER A 548 28.56 9.68 7.67
C SER A 548 30.00 9.59 7.14
N PRO A 549 30.46 10.54 6.30
CA PRO A 549 31.87 10.63 5.92
C PRO A 549 32.76 10.75 7.17
N LEU A 550 33.96 10.15 7.14
CA LEU A 550 34.98 10.44 8.14
C LEU A 550 35.46 11.87 7.92
N VAL A 551 35.18 12.77 8.87
CA VAL A 551 35.73 14.12 8.85
C VAL A 551 37.18 13.99 9.32
N VAL A 552 38.13 14.18 8.40
CA VAL A 552 39.54 14.35 8.75
C VAL A 552 39.67 15.77 9.32
N GLU A 553 39.97 15.87 10.61
CA GLU A 553 40.48 17.13 11.20
C GLU A 553 41.88 17.46 10.70
#